data_AF-A0A1G5CBB6-F1
#
_entry.id   AF-A0A1G5CBB6-F1
#
_cell.length_a   1.000
_cell.length_b   1.000
_cell.length_c   1.000
_cell.angle_alpha   90.00
_cell.angle_beta   90.00
_cell.angle_gamma   90.00
#
_symmetry.space_group_name_H-M   'P 1'
#
loop_
_entity.id
_entity.type
_entity.pdbx_description
1 polymer ?
#
loop_
_entity_poly.entity_id
_entity_poly.type
_entity_poly.pdbx_seq_one_letter_code
_entity_poly.pdbx_strand_id
1 'polypeptide(L)'
;MTYSQRLSGGASLSEVLYLEQQIDQIKEERVVAVEKLKQYEQVAENEQTKDSQKQIADAKEHLNMMSTWLEELENTLDELVD
;
A
#
# COMPACT_ATOMS: atom_id res chain seq x y z
N MET A 1 -15.63 15.52 33.96
CA MET A 1 -14.42 14.70 33.81
C MET A 1 -13.54 15.37 32.76
N THR A 2 -12.44 15.98 33.17
CA THR A 2 -11.49 16.60 32.25
C THR A 2 -10.59 15.52 31.68
N TYR A 3 -10.74 15.23 30.38
CA TYR A 3 -9.79 14.44 29.61
C TYR A 3 -8.44 15.15 29.69
N SER A 4 -7.53 14.63 30.51
CA SER A 4 -6.16 15.13 30.56
C SER A 4 -5.49 14.85 29.22
N GLN A 5 -5.42 15.88 28.38
CA GLN A 5 -4.47 15.94 27.27
C GLN A 5 -3.06 15.93 27.87
N ARG A 6 -2.38 14.77 27.82
CA ARG A 6 -0.93 14.77 27.80
C ARG A 6 -0.49 14.86 26.36
N LEU A 7 -0.26 16.09 25.92
CA LEU A 7 0.64 16.38 24.81
C LEU A 7 2.07 16.30 25.37
N SER A 8 2.66 15.10 25.39
CA SER A 8 4.12 14.92 25.56
C SER A 8 4.57 13.48 25.24
N GLY A 9 5.37 13.32 24.18
CA GLY A 9 6.52 12.39 24.15
C GLY A 9 6.33 11.04 23.46
N GLY A 10 6.78 10.96 22.19
CA GLY A 10 7.03 9.71 21.45
C GLY A 10 5.77 9.00 20.93
N ALA A 11 5.87 8.40 19.75
CA ALA A 11 4.89 7.44 19.27
C ALA A 11 4.73 6.32 20.30
N SER A 12 3.51 5.90 20.59
CA SER A 12 3.31 4.71 21.42
C SER A 12 3.76 3.46 20.65
N LEU A 13 4.32 2.47 21.35
CA LEU A 13 4.70 1.19 20.74
C LEU A 13 3.53 0.54 19.98
N SER A 14 2.29 0.73 20.45
CA SER A 14 1.09 0.26 19.76
C SER A 14 0.86 0.93 18.41
N GLU A 15 1.18 2.22 18.28
CA GLU A 15 1.05 2.94 17.00
C GLU A 15 2.11 2.48 16.00
N VAL A 16 3.35 2.29 16.46
CA VAL A 16 4.46 1.75 15.65
C VAL A 16 4.11 0.35 15.13
N LEU A 17 3.73 -0.58 16.02
CA LEU A 17 3.36 -1.95 15.64
C LEU A 17 2.15 -1.99 14.69
N TYR A 18 1.18 -1.09 14.88
CA TYR A 18 0.02 -0.99 14.02
C TYR A 18 0.37 -0.49 12.61
N LEU A 19 1.34 0.42 12.49
CA LEU A 19 1.85 0.89 11.20
C LEU A 19 2.69 -0.19 10.50
N GLU A 20 3.59 -0.87 11.22
CA GLU A 20 4.37 -2.00 10.69
C GLU A 20 3.45 -3.09 10.13
N GLN A 21 2.41 -3.47 10.87
CA GLN A 21 1.45 -4.47 10.41
C GLN A 21 0.70 -4.04 9.14
N GLN A 22 0.34 -2.76 9.02
CA GLN A 22 -0.30 -2.25 7.80
C GLN A 22 0.66 -2.24 6.60
N ILE A 23 1.91 -1.86 6.82
CA ILE A 23 2.95 -1.88 5.78
C ILE A 23 3.14 -3.32 5.27
N ASP A 24 3.22 -4.29 6.16
CA ASP A 24 3.35 -5.71 5.78
C ASP A 24 2.14 -6.19 4.98
N GLN A 25 0.92 -5.85 5.40
CA GLN A 25 -0.30 -6.19 4.67
C GLN A 25 -0.32 -5.61 3.26
N ILE A 26 0.01 -4.32 3.12
CA ILE A 26 0.01 -3.67 1.80
C ILE A 26 1.13 -4.22 0.92
N LYS A 27 2.29 -4.61 1.49
CA LYS A 27 3.36 -5.30 0.74
C LYS A 27 2.88 -6.64 0.21
N GLU A 28 2.19 -7.45 1.01
CA GLU A 28 1.62 -8.73 0.57
C GLU A 28 0.56 -8.53 -0.53
N GLU A 29 -0.38 -7.60 -0.33
CA GLU A 29 -1.40 -7.28 -1.32
C GLU A 29 -0.79 -6.78 -2.64
N ARG A 30 0.29 -5.99 -2.56
CA ARG A 30 1.01 -5.48 -3.74
C ARG A 30 1.63 -6.62 -4.54
N VAL A 31 2.19 -7.64 -3.88
CA VAL A 31 2.72 -8.83 -4.57
C VAL A 31 1.61 -9.52 -5.36
N VAL A 32 0.46 -9.76 -4.74
CA VAL A 32 -0.71 -10.37 -5.41
C VAL A 32 -1.19 -9.51 -6.57
N ALA A 33 -1.24 -8.19 -6.41
CA ALA A 33 -1.64 -7.26 -7.47
C ALA A 33 -0.65 -7.26 -8.65
N VAL A 34 0.66 -7.40 -8.40
CA VAL A 34 1.68 -7.55 -9.46
C VAL A 34 1.50 -8.87 -10.21
N GLU A 35 1.25 -9.98 -9.52
CA GLU A 35 1.00 -11.27 -10.17
C GLU A 35 -0.25 -11.21 -11.05
N LYS A 36 -1.31 -10.57 -10.57
CA LYS A 36 -2.55 -10.36 -11.32
C LYS A 36 -2.34 -9.46 -12.53
N LEU A 37 -1.53 -8.41 -12.42
CA LEU A 37 -1.15 -7.57 -13.57
C LEU A 37 -0.43 -8.40 -14.65
N LYS A 38 0.52 -9.26 -14.27
CA LYS A 38 1.22 -10.14 -15.22
C LYS A 38 0.26 -11.07 -15.96
N GLN A 39 -0.75 -11.61 -15.26
CA GLN A 39 -1.78 -12.44 -15.90
C GLN A 39 -2.58 -11.62 -16.92
N TYR A 40 -2.96 -10.38 -16.59
CA TYR A 40 -3.65 -9.50 -17.54
C TYR A 40 -2.80 -9.16 -18.75
N GLU A 41 -1.51 -8.86 -18.55
CA GLU A 41 -0.56 -8.60 -19.64
C GLU A 41 -0.43 -9.84 -20.55
N GLN A 42 -0.30 -11.05 -19.98
CA GLN A 42 -0.24 -12.29 -20.74
C GLN A 42 -1.53 -12.58 -21.52
N VAL A 43 -2.70 -12.31 -20.94
CA VAL A 43 -3.98 -12.46 -21.64
C VAL A 43 -4.09 -11.43 -22.78
N ALA A 44 -3.66 -10.19 -22.56
CA ALA A 44 -3.69 -9.15 -23.58
C ALA A 44 -2.72 -9.41 -24.75
N GLU A 45 -1.59 -10.09 -24.50
CA GLU A 45 -0.68 -10.56 -25.56
C GLU A 45 -1.36 -11.60 -26.46
N ASN A 46 -2.19 -12.47 -25.89
CA ASN A 46 -2.93 -13.49 -26.64
C ASN A 46 -4.21 -12.93 -27.30
N GLU A 47 -4.89 -12.00 -26.64
CA GLU A 47 -6.15 -11.40 -27.05
C GLU A 47 -6.10 -9.88 -26.85
N GLN A 48 -5.65 -9.15 -27.88
CA GLN A 48 -5.49 -7.70 -27.84
C GLN A 48 -6.85 -6.99 -27.95
N THR A 49 -7.59 -6.98 -26.84
CA THR A 49 -8.88 -6.29 -26.72
C THR A 49 -8.74 -4.97 -25.97
N LYS A 50 -9.63 -4.01 -26.26
CA LYS A 50 -9.73 -2.75 -25.51
C LYS A 50 -10.03 -2.99 -24.02
N ASP A 51 -10.77 -4.06 -23.72
CA ASP A 51 -11.12 -4.43 -22.35
C ASP A 51 -9.89 -4.94 -21.58
N SER A 52 -9.03 -5.76 -22.21
CA SER A 52 -7.76 -6.19 -21.61
C SER A 52 -6.82 -5.01 -21.37
N GLN A 53 -6.74 -4.06 -22.31
CA GLN A 53 -5.93 -2.85 -22.15
C GLN A 53 -6.41 -1.98 -20.98
N LYS A 54 -7.73 -1.84 -20.82
CA LYS A 54 -8.31 -1.11 -19.69
C LYS A 54 -7.98 -1.79 -18.36
N GLN A 55 -8.14 -3.12 -18.27
CA GLN A 55 -7.83 -3.86 -17.04
C GLN A 55 -6.35 -3.74 -16.65
N ILE A 56 -5.44 -3.72 -17.62
CA ILE A 56 -4.00 -3.48 -17.39
C ILE A 56 -3.77 -2.06 -16.88
N ALA A 57 -4.41 -1.05 -17.47
CA ALA A 57 -4.27 0.34 -17.04
C ALA A 57 -4.79 0.54 -15.61
N ASP A 58 -5.99 0.04 -15.31
CA ASP A 58 -6.61 0.11 -13.98
C ASP A 58 -5.73 -0.61 -12.94
N ALA A 59 -5.17 -1.79 -13.27
CA ALA A 59 -4.27 -2.52 -12.39
C ALA A 59 -2.94 -1.81 -12.16
N LYS A 60 -2.39 -1.13 -13.18
CA LYS A 60 -1.19 -0.30 -13.05
C LYS A 60 -1.41 0.92 -12.17
N GLU A 61 -2.56 1.59 -12.31
CA GLU A 61 -2.94 2.72 -11.46
C GLU A 61 -3.09 2.29 -10.00
N HIS A 62 -3.78 1.16 -9.75
CA HIS A 62 -3.92 0.60 -8.42
C HIS A 62 -2.55 0.29 -7.77
N LEU A 63 -1.64 -0.34 -8.51
CA LEU A 63 -0.27 -0.61 -8.03
C LEU A 63 0.53 0.65 -7.73
N ASN A 64 0.34 1.70 -8.54
CA ASN A 64 0.98 2.99 -8.31
C ASN A 64 0.46 3.62 -7.00
N MET A 65 -0.86 3.64 -6.79
CA MET A 65 -1.45 4.12 -5.54
C MET A 65 -0.96 3.34 -4.31
N MET A 66 -0.93 2.00 -4.39
CA MET A 66 -0.40 1.17 -3.30
C MET A 66 1.08 1.48 -3.00
N SER A 67 1.86 1.77 -4.04
CA SER A 67 3.28 2.12 -3.87
C SER A 67 3.45 3.49 -3.21
N THR A 68 2.64 4.47 -3.59
CA THR A 68 2.62 5.79 -2.92
C THR A 68 2.19 5.67 -1.46
N TRP A 69 1.13 4.92 -1.17
CA TRP A 69 0.69 4.70 0.21
C TRP A 69 1.72 3.97 1.06
N LEU A 70 2.43 2.99 0.48
CA LEU A 70 3.53 2.32 1.17
C LEU A 70 4.64 3.30 1.55
N GLU A 71 5.07 4.13 0.60
CA GLU A 71 6.10 5.14 0.83
C GLU A 71 5.69 6.14 1.92
N GLU A 72 4.45 6.61 1.91
CA GLU A 72 3.91 7.50 2.95
C GLU A 72 3.89 6.84 4.34
N LEU A 73 3.50 5.57 4.42
CA LEU A 73 3.47 4.82 5.68
C LEU A 73 4.88 4.50 6.20
N GLU A 74 5.81 4.12 5.31
CA GLU A 74 7.21 3.88 5.66
C GLU A 74 7.88 5.17 6.17
N ASN A 75 7.67 6.31 5.49
CA ASN A 75 8.16 7.60 5.96
C ASN A 75 7.57 7.99 7.33
N THR A 76 6.26 7.74 7.53
CA THR A 76 5.62 8.01 8.83
C THR A 76 6.19 7.11 9.93
N LEU A 77 6.47 5.84 9.62
CA LEU A 77 7.09 4.93 10.58
C LEU A 77 8.50 5.38 10.96
N ASP A 78 9.31 5.78 9.97
CA ASP A 78 10.67 6.30 10.19
C ASP A 78 10.63 7.55 11.10
N GLU A 79 9.73 8.51 10.83
CA GLU A 79 9.56 9.72 11.65
C GLU A 79 9.12 9.42 13.11
N LEU A 80 8.46 8.29 13.35
CA LEU A 80 7.99 7.88 14.68
C LEU A 80 9.04 7.08 15.47
N VAL A 81 10.02 6.50 14.78
CA VAL A 81 11.11 5.68 15.36
C VAL A 81 12.39 6.51 15.61
N ASP A 82 12.56 7.65 14.92
CA ASP A 82 13.62 8.66 15.15
C ASP A 82 13.43 9.51 16.43
#